data_AF-A0A652YIS5-F1
#
_entry.id   AF-A0A652YIS5-F1
#
_cell.length_a   1.000
_cell.length_b   1.000
_cell.length_c   1.000
_cell.angle_alpha   90.00
_cell.angle_beta   90.00
_cell.angle_gamma   90.00
#
_symmetry.space_group_name_H-M   'P 1'
#
loop_
_entity.id
_entity.type
_entity.pdbx_description
1 polymer ?
#
loop_
_entity_poly.entity_id
_entity_poly.type
_entity_poly.pdbx_seq_one_letter_code
_entity_poly.pdbx_strand_id
1 'polypeptide(L)'
;MASQESGELFVDPKVAKPMVAACDAWIGELKLMVVLSERLSDVKGMGTLESGRALADKFAKKAIGGEDSLEKSLDSHIAVVKEMRAYFQACIDRYESVDTENAAAHGRLEILE
;
A
#
# COMPACT_ATOMS: atom_id res chain seq x y z
N MET A 1 -2.18 -5.17 -23.65
CA MET A 1 -3.30 -4.28 -24.00
C MET A 1 -4.34 -4.44 -22.91
N ALA A 2 -4.72 -3.35 -22.24
CA ALA A 2 -5.81 -3.38 -21.27
C ALA A 2 -7.13 -3.47 -22.05
N SER A 3 -7.91 -4.53 -21.83
CA SER A 3 -9.22 -4.69 -22.44
C SER A 3 -10.26 -4.15 -21.48
N GLN A 4 -10.87 -3.02 -21.84
CA GLN A 4 -12.00 -2.42 -21.13
C GLN A 4 -13.29 -3.04 -21.67
N GLU A 5 -13.82 -4.03 -20.97
CA GLU A 5 -15.20 -4.48 -21.11
C GLU A 5 -15.91 -4.07 -19.81
N SER A 6 -16.81 -3.07 -19.91
CA SER A 6 -17.72 -2.56 -18.87
C SER A 6 -17.09 -1.96 -17.59
N GLY A 7 -16.64 -0.69 -17.65
CA GLY A 7 -16.57 0.23 -16.50
C GLY A 7 -15.58 -0.07 -15.34
N GLU A 8 -15.17 -1.32 -15.15
CA GLU A 8 -14.11 -1.74 -14.26
C GLU A 8 -12.81 -1.85 -15.06
N LEU A 9 -11.81 -1.08 -14.65
CA LEU A 9 -10.44 -1.31 -15.09
C LEU A 9 -10.10 -2.76 -14.68
N PHE A 10 -9.79 -3.62 -15.65
CA PHE A 10 -9.32 -4.96 -15.40
C PHE A 10 -7.86 -5.07 -15.84
N VAL A 11 -7.00 -5.43 -14.90
CA VAL A 11 -5.56 -5.56 -15.14
C VAL A 11 -5.25 -7.02 -15.45
N ASP A 12 -4.48 -7.25 -16.51
CA ASP A 12 -4.00 -8.58 -16.89
C ASP A 12 -3.22 -9.22 -15.72
N PRO A 13 -3.46 -10.49 -15.38
CA PRO A 13 -2.79 -11.17 -14.26
C PRO A 13 -1.26 -11.13 -14.33
N LYS A 14 -0.68 -11.15 -15.54
CA LYS A 14 0.77 -11.06 -15.75
C LYS A 14 1.33 -9.70 -15.31
N VAL A 15 0.48 -8.67 -15.30
CA VAL A 15 0.78 -7.34 -14.76
C VAL A 15 0.38 -7.23 -13.30
N ALA A 16 -0.75 -7.80 -12.89
CA ALA A 16 -1.24 -7.71 -11.51
C ALA A 16 -0.29 -8.39 -10.51
N LYS A 17 0.27 -9.56 -10.83
CA LYS A 17 1.22 -10.30 -9.97
C LYS A 17 2.45 -9.47 -9.57
N PRO A 18 3.23 -8.88 -10.51
CA PRO A 18 4.35 -8.01 -10.14
C PRO A 18 3.91 -6.71 -9.44
N MET A 19 2.69 -6.21 -9.70
CA MET A 19 2.17 -5.04 -8.99
C MET A 19 1.87 -5.32 -7.51
N VAL A 20 1.32 -6.50 -7.17
CA VAL A 20 1.16 -6.90 -5.77
C VAL A 20 2.51 -6.92 -5.05
N ALA A 21 3.54 -7.54 -5.67
CA ALA A 21 4.89 -7.59 -5.10
C ALA A 21 5.51 -6.18 -4.95
N ALA A 22 5.29 -5.29 -5.92
CA ALA A 22 5.76 -3.91 -5.84
C ALA A 22 5.05 -3.13 -4.71
N CYS A 23 3.74 -3.32 -4.53
CA CYS A 23 3.01 -2.75 -3.40
C CYS A 23 3.53 -3.28 -2.05
N ASP A 24 3.84 -4.58 -1.95
CA ASP A 24 4.41 -5.17 -0.74
C ASP A 24 5.78 -4.58 -0.39
N ALA A 25 6.67 -4.46 -1.39
CA ALA A 25 7.97 -3.81 -1.21
C ALA A 25 7.80 -2.34 -0.75
N TRP A 26 6.90 -1.59 -1.40
CA TRP A 26 6.67 -0.20 -1.08
C TRP A 26 6.07 0.02 0.31
N ILE A 27 5.13 -0.82 0.72
CA ILE A 27 4.61 -0.82 2.10
C ILE A 27 5.74 -1.10 3.11
N GLY A 28 6.68 -1.98 2.78
CA GLY A 28 7.87 -2.25 3.59
C GLY A 28 8.72 -1.00 3.81
N GLU A 29 9.04 -0.28 2.74
CA GLU A 29 9.81 0.98 2.81
C GLU A 29 9.08 2.06 3.61
N LEU A 30 7.78 2.24 3.37
CA LEU A 30 6.99 3.22 4.12
C LEU A 30 6.95 2.90 5.62
N LYS A 31 6.81 1.63 6.01
CA LYS A 31 6.87 1.21 7.41
C LYS A 31 8.25 1.46 8.02
N LEU A 32 9.33 1.25 7.27
CA LEU A 32 10.67 1.61 7.72
C LEU A 32 10.78 3.11 7.98
N MET A 33 10.21 3.94 7.10
CA MET A 33 10.17 5.40 7.29
C MET A 33 9.37 5.81 8.53
N VAL A 34 8.28 5.12 8.88
CA VAL A 34 7.53 5.35 10.13
C VAL A 34 8.44 5.11 11.33
N VAL A 35 9.13 3.96 11.40
CA VAL A 35 10.07 3.65 12.49
C VAL A 35 11.22 4.67 12.55
N LEU A 36 11.73 5.12 11.42
CA LEU A 36 12.76 6.16 11.40
C LEU A 36 12.23 7.51 11.90
N SER A 37 10.95 7.81 11.66
CA SER A 37 10.29 9.03 12.15
C SER A 37 10.15 9.03 13.68
N GLU A 38 10.02 7.85 14.31
CA GLU A 38 10.04 7.71 15.78
C GLU A 38 11.32 8.23 16.42
N ARG A 39 12.45 8.10 15.71
CA ARG A 39 13.73 8.64 16.18
C ARG A 39 13.78 10.17 16.18
N LEU A 40 12.85 10.82 15.48
CA LEU A 40 12.71 12.28 15.42
C LEU A 40 11.77 12.82 16.51
N SER A 41 11.15 11.95 17.32
CA SER A 41 10.31 12.35 18.45
C SER A 41 11.08 13.05 19.58
N ASP A 42 12.40 12.82 19.68
CA ASP A 42 13.24 13.45 20.70
C ASP A 42 14.23 14.45 20.11
N VAL A 43 13.74 15.66 19.84
CA VAL A 43 14.54 16.75 19.28
C VAL A 43 15.38 17.42 20.37
N LYS A 44 16.70 17.27 20.30
CA LYS A 44 17.67 17.93 21.18
C LYS A 44 18.39 19.08 20.48
N GLY A 45 19.18 19.85 21.24
CA GLY A 45 20.09 20.86 20.68
C GLY A 45 19.50 22.26 20.49
N MET A 46 18.27 22.52 20.94
CA MET A 46 17.61 23.83 20.82
C MET A 46 17.90 24.79 21.98
N GLY A 47 18.83 24.44 22.88
CA GLY A 47 19.17 25.21 24.07
C GLY A 47 18.22 24.99 25.27
N THR A 48 18.43 25.75 26.35
CA THR A 48 17.70 25.58 27.61
C THR A 48 16.61 26.63 27.85
N LEU A 49 16.63 27.72 27.07
CA LEU A 49 15.62 28.77 27.08
C LEU A 49 14.24 28.21 26.71
N GLU A 50 13.18 28.85 27.20
CA GLU A 50 11.80 28.44 26.94
C GLU A 50 11.48 28.37 25.44
N SER A 51 11.95 29.35 24.66
CA SER A 51 11.81 29.37 23.20
C SER A 51 12.48 28.15 22.53
N GLY A 52 13.63 27.72 23.03
CA GLY A 52 14.33 26.54 22.58
C GLY A 52 13.56 25.26 22.84
N ARG A 53 13.01 25.11 24.06
CA ARG A 53 12.15 23.99 24.44
C ARG A 53 10.88 23.94 23.58
N ALA A 54 10.25 25.09 23.36
CA ALA A 54 9.06 25.20 22.50
C ALA A 54 9.37 24.82 21.04
N LEU A 55 10.55 25.19 20.53
CA LEU A 55 10.98 24.81 19.18
C LEU A 55 11.21 23.30 19.06
N ALA A 56 11.88 22.69 20.04
CA ALA A 56 12.08 21.24 20.09
C ALA A 56 10.73 20.49 20.08
N ASP A 57 9.78 20.92 20.92
CA ASP A 57 8.42 20.34 20.97
C ASP A 57 7.68 20.47 19.63
N LYS A 58 7.78 21.61 18.95
CA LYS A 58 7.18 21.81 17.62
C LYS A 58 7.76 20.84 16.59
N PHE A 59 9.07 20.65 16.55
CA PHE A 59 9.70 19.72 15.60
C PHE A 59 9.38 18.26 15.93
N ALA A 60 9.36 17.89 17.21
CA ALA A 60 8.93 16.56 17.64
C ALA A 60 7.50 16.26 17.18
N LYS A 61 6.57 17.21 17.35
CA LYS A 61 5.18 17.10 16.87
C LYS A 61 5.06 17.03 15.36
N LYS A 62 5.97 17.67 14.62
CA LYS A 62 6.06 17.55 13.16
C LYS A 62 6.45 16.14 12.72
N ALA A 63 7.21 15.41 13.54
CA ALA A 63 7.54 14.01 13.26
C ALA A 63 6.41 13.06 13.65
N ILE A 64 5.92 13.13 14.89
CA ILE A 64 4.97 12.17 15.50
C ILE A 64 3.90 12.89 16.33
N GLY A 65 2.68 12.39 16.32
CA GLY A 65 1.61 12.82 17.24
C GLY A 65 1.00 14.21 16.95
N GLY A 66 1.63 15.05 16.13
CA GLY A 66 1.03 16.27 15.60
C GLY A 66 -0.13 15.99 14.65
N GLU A 67 -1.00 16.98 14.43
CA GLU A 67 -2.13 16.91 13.50
C GLU A 67 -1.68 16.62 12.06
N ASP A 68 -0.61 17.29 11.63
CA ASP A 68 0.02 17.23 10.31
C ASP A 68 1.44 16.60 10.39
N SER A 69 1.58 15.60 11.25
CA SER A 69 2.83 14.87 11.45
C SER A 69 3.22 14.02 10.25
N LEU A 70 4.52 13.76 10.13
CA LEU A 70 5.09 12.86 9.13
C LEU A 70 4.52 11.44 9.28
N GLU A 71 4.43 10.93 10.51
CA GLU A 71 3.79 9.65 10.84
C GLU A 71 2.41 9.50 10.19
N LYS A 72 1.50 10.46 10.41
CA LYS A 72 0.15 10.40 9.84
C LYS A 72 0.13 10.44 8.31
N SER A 73 1.03 11.23 7.71
CA SER A 73 1.17 11.28 6.25
C SER A 73 1.62 9.92 5.70
N LEU A 74 2.59 9.28 6.35
CA LEU A 74 3.07 7.95 5.98
C LEU A 74 2.00 6.88 6.16
N ASP A 75 1.25 6.90 7.26
CA ASP A 75 0.15 5.97 7.51
C ASP A 75 -0.96 6.10 6.47
N SER A 76 -1.32 7.33 6.10
CA SER A 76 -2.26 7.62 5.01
C SER A 76 -1.77 7.03 3.68
N HIS A 77 -0.49 7.22 3.35
CA HIS A 77 0.10 6.62 2.15
C HIS A 77 0.10 5.09 2.20
N ILE A 78 0.42 4.48 3.34
CA ILE A 78 0.35 3.03 3.53
C ILE A 78 -1.08 2.52 3.30
N ALA A 79 -2.10 3.24 3.78
CA ALA A 79 -3.50 2.87 3.58
C ALA A 79 -3.86 2.82 2.09
N VAL A 80 -3.51 3.86 1.33
CA VAL A 80 -3.75 3.91 -0.12
C VAL A 80 -3.02 2.77 -0.86
N VAL A 81 -1.76 2.48 -0.50
CA VAL A 81 -1.00 1.41 -1.15
C VAL A 81 -1.56 0.02 -0.80
N LYS A 82 -2.12 -0.17 0.40
CA LYS A 82 -2.84 -1.39 0.75
C LYS A 82 -4.10 -1.57 -0.08
N GLU A 83 -4.84 -0.50 -0.35
CA GLU A 83 -6.01 -0.53 -1.23
C GLU A 83 -5.61 -0.89 -2.67
N MET A 84 -4.54 -0.28 -3.19
CA MET A 84 -3.98 -0.65 -4.50
C MET A 84 -3.59 -2.12 -4.56
N ARG A 85 -2.88 -2.63 -3.55
CA ARG A 85 -2.51 -4.04 -3.44
C ARG A 85 -3.73 -4.95 -3.46
N ALA A 86 -4.75 -4.63 -2.67
CA ALA A 86 -5.98 -5.41 -2.58
C ALA A 86 -6.71 -5.46 -3.93
N TYR A 87 -6.75 -4.34 -4.65
CA TYR A 87 -7.31 -4.30 -6.00
C TYR A 87 -6.56 -5.22 -6.97
N PHE A 88 -5.22 -5.17 -7.02
CA PHE A 88 -4.45 -6.07 -7.89
C PHE A 88 -4.60 -7.53 -7.51
N GLN A 89 -4.68 -7.83 -6.21
CA GLN A 89 -4.97 -9.19 -5.73
C GLN A 89 -6.35 -9.66 -6.21
N ALA A 90 -7.38 -8.82 -6.11
CA ALA A 90 -8.71 -9.14 -6.61
C ALA A 90 -8.75 -9.38 -8.13
N CYS A 91 -7.92 -8.69 -8.92
CA CYS A 91 -7.77 -8.98 -10.35
C CYS A 91 -7.18 -10.38 -10.60
N ILE A 92 -6.20 -10.81 -9.79
CA ILE A 92 -5.60 -12.15 -9.88
C ILE A 92 -6.64 -13.21 -9.52
N ASP A 93 -7.31 -13.05 -8.37
CA ASP A 93 -8.25 -14.03 -7.84
C ASP A 93 -9.43 -14.26 -8.82
N ARG A 94 -9.95 -13.18 -9.41
CA ARG A 94 -11.02 -13.27 -10.42
C ARG A 94 -10.57 -14.02 -11.67
N TYR A 95 -9.34 -13.79 -12.13
CA TYR A 95 -8.83 -14.51 -13.30
C TYR A 95 -8.68 -16.00 -13.03
N GLU A 96 -8.12 -16.38 -11.87
CA GLU A 96 -7.94 -17.78 -11.50
C GLU A 96 -9.29 -18.50 -11.33
N SER A 97 -10.33 -17.81 -10.83
CA SER A 97 -11.70 -18.34 -10.79
C SER A 97 -12.26 -18.64 -12.18
N VAL A 98 -12.18 -17.66 -13.10
CA VAL A 98 -12.70 -17.81 -14.47
C VAL A 98 -11.96 -18.91 -15.23
N ASP A 99 -10.64 -19.00 -15.08
CA ASP A 99 -9.84 -20.05 -15.72
C ASP A 99 -10.23 -21.45 -15.23
N THR A 100 -10.42 -21.60 -13.92
CA THR A 100 -10.86 -22.87 -13.30
C THR A 100 -12.26 -23.27 -13.78
N GLU A 101 -13.20 -22.33 -13.86
CA GLU A 101 -14.56 -22.57 -14.35
C GLU A 101 -14.58 -22.99 -15.83
N ASN A 102 -13.80 -22.31 -16.66
CA ASN A 102 -13.67 -22.63 -18.09
C ASN A 102 -13.03 -24.01 -18.30
N ALA A 103 -11.93 -24.32 -17.60
CA ALA A 103 -11.28 -25.63 -17.67
C ALA A 103 -12.24 -26.77 -17.26
N ALA A 104 -13.03 -26.56 -16.20
CA ALA A 104 -14.04 -27.52 -15.77
C ALA A 104 -15.18 -27.68 -16.79
N ALA A 105 -15.58 -26.61 -17.48
CA ALA A 105 -16.60 -26.68 -18.54
C ALA A 105 -16.11 -27.44 -19.78
N HIS A 106 -14.88 -27.18 -20.22
CA HIS A 106 -14.28 -27.89 -21.35
C HIS A 106 -14.05 -29.37 -21.05
N GLY A 107 -13.52 -29.71 -19.86
CA GLY A 107 -13.37 -31.11 -19.46
C GLY A 107 -14.69 -31.87 -19.37
N ARG A 108 -15.82 -31.21 -19.07
CA ARG A 108 -17.15 -31.85 -19.11
C ARG A 108 -17.64 -32.12 -20.53
N LEU A 109 -17.28 -31.30 -21.51
CA LEU A 109 -17.67 -31.49 -22.91
C LEU A 109 -16.90 -32.66 -23.54
N GLU A 110 -15.62 -32.83 -23.23
CA GLU A 110 -14.79 -33.94 -23.75
C GLU A 110 -15.18 -35.33 -23.22
N ILE A 111 -15.95 -35.42 -22.14
CA ILE A 111 -16.42 -36.71 -21.56
C ILE A 111 -17.74 -37.17 -22.23
N LEU A 112 -18.39 -36.31 -23.01
CA LEU A 112 -19.69 -36.57 -23.65
C LEU A 112 -19.59 -36.91 -25.15
N GLU A 113 -18.39 -37.01 -25.73
CA GLU A 113 -18.10 -37.60 -27.05
C GLU A 113 -17.46 -39.00 -26.91
#